data_AF-A0A7Z9XCT5-F1
#
_entry.id   AF-A0A7Z9XCT5-F1
#
_cell.length_a   1.000
_cell.length_b   1.000
_cell.length_c   1.000
_cell.angle_alpha   90.00
_cell.angle_beta   90.00
_cell.angle_gamma   90.00
#
_symmetry.space_group_name_H-M   'P 1'
#
loop_
_entity.id
_entity.type
_entity.pdbx_description
1 polymer ?
#
loop_
_entity_poly.entity_id
_entity_poly.type
_entity_poly.pdbx_seq_one_letter_code
_entity_poly.pdbx_strand_id
1 'polypeptide(L)'
;MVDRPYERGVVNMGLFLEWLRARTNLAAVVTGVLLIGYIAFLVVMNYLSQIRLQESALVQLSQDTEKRAEALSYFCSERKNDLKDLAGSRAISAFFENKALGMSMEYGLQASLFGISKRFDSLLADRKLGGARIYTRIVFIDRGGKLLVDTQPGSEKQEHERDWKNFLTPKGPDEAMIFGHNGRMLSLMVSTPYFFKNEYAGQIIAWISSQTVYHLVEETRESSKRFVYIVCGKDIVPLLADRQYKTFLSELPDLGSIKNRETHLFKTVNKGGVRGDIFALRVPVHGTPLSLVTLLPASEVSGHMASWHLPLGMGVLAIIILGGMAITFRSNAQKLILHARLEESSRR
;
A
#
# COMPACT_ATOMS: atom_id res chain seq x y z
N MET A 1 15.34 -12.29 -105.87
CA MET A 1 13.90 -11.97 -105.99
C MET A 1 13.18 -13.15 -105.36
N VAL A 2 12.50 -13.11 -104.22
CA VAL A 2 11.82 -12.10 -103.40
C VAL A 2 11.72 -12.76 -102.01
N ASP A 3 12.38 -12.25 -100.97
CA ASP A 3 11.85 -11.37 -99.90
C ASP A 3 11.17 -12.13 -98.74
N ARG A 4 11.66 -11.92 -97.50
CA ARG A 4 11.09 -12.47 -96.24
C ARG A 4 9.89 -11.59 -95.77
N PRO A 5 9.04 -12.05 -94.83
CA PRO A 5 9.30 -11.77 -93.39
C PRO A 5 8.84 -12.92 -92.46
N TYR A 6 9.65 -13.46 -91.54
CA TYR A 6 9.88 -13.00 -90.16
C TYR A 6 8.63 -12.44 -89.42
N GLU A 7 7.77 -13.33 -88.93
CA GLU A 7 6.80 -13.01 -87.88
C GLU A 7 7.53 -12.75 -86.56
N ARG A 8 7.59 -11.47 -86.17
CA ARG A 8 7.97 -11.04 -84.83
C ARG A 8 6.78 -11.32 -83.90
N GLY A 9 6.92 -12.31 -83.02
CA GLY A 9 6.07 -12.43 -81.84
C GLY A 9 6.24 -11.19 -80.95
N VAL A 10 5.37 -10.21 -81.14
CA VAL A 10 5.24 -9.06 -80.25
C VAL A 10 4.64 -9.60 -78.96
N VAL A 11 5.51 -9.91 -77.98
CA VAL A 11 5.08 -10.04 -76.59
C VAL A 11 4.32 -8.76 -76.28
N ASN A 12 3.03 -8.91 -76.06
CA ASN A 12 2.10 -7.81 -75.89
C ASN A 12 2.44 -7.13 -74.56
N MET A 13 3.40 -6.18 -74.60
CA MET A 13 4.01 -5.51 -73.44
C MET A 13 2.94 -4.86 -72.55
N GLY A 14 1.82 -4.42 -73.15
CA GLY A 14 0.65 -3.90 -72.44
C GLY A 14 -0.05 -4.92 -71.53
N LEU A 15 -0.22 -6.17 -71.99
CA LEU A 15 -0.84 -7.25 -71.20
C LEU A 15 0.06 -7.70 -70.04
N PHE A 16 1.38 -7.69 -70.23
CA PHE A 16 2.35 -7.98 -69.17
C PHE A 16 2.38 -6.86 -68.12
N LEU A 17 2.31 -5.59 -68.55
CA LEU A 17 2.21 -4.42 -67.67
C LEU A 17 0.90 -4.37 -66.89
N GLU A 18 -0.24 -4.69 -67.51
CA GLU A 18 -1.53 -4.77 -66.81
C GLU A 18 -1.59 -5.93 -65.82
N TRP A 19 -1.05 -7.10 -66.18
CA TRP A 19 -0.92 -8.24 -65.27
C TRP A 19 -0.02 -7.92 -64.06
N LEU A 20 1.12 -7.24 -64.28
CA LEU A 20 1.99 -6.75 -63.20
C LEU A 20 1.26 -5.73 -62.30
N ARG A 21 0.52 -4.79 -62.88
CA ARG A 21 -0.20 -3.72 -62.16
C ARG A 21 -1.36 -4.26 -61.32
N ALA A 22 -2.09 -5.24 -61.83
CA ALA A 22 -3.14 -5.95 -61.10
C ALA A 22 -2.58 -6.76 -59.92
N ARG A 23 -1.44 -7.45 -60.12
CA ARG A 23 -0.73 -8.18 -59.05
C ARG A 23 -0.19 -7.25 -57.96
N THR A 24 0.34 -6.09 -58.33
CA THR A 24 0.81 -5.09 -57.35
C THR A 24 -0.33 -4.47 -56.55
N ASN A 25 -1.52 -4.27 -57.15
CA ASN A 25 -2.69 -3.79 -56.43
C ASN A 25 -3.21 -4.84 -55.43
N LEU A 26 -3.24 -6.12 -55.81
CA LEU A 26 -3.58 -7.22 -54.89
C LEU A 26 -2.57 -7.37 -53.76
N ALA A 27 -1.27 -7.30 -54.08
CA ALA A 27 -0.21 -7.36 -53.08
C ALA A 27 -0.28 -6.19 -52.08
N ALA A 28 -0.58 -4.98 -52.57
CA ALA A 28 -0.79 -3.81 -51.72
C ALA A 28 -2.01 -4.00 -50.79
N VAL A 29 -3.10 -4.59 -51.30
CA VAL A 29 -4.29 -4.89 -50.49
C VAL A 29 -4.01 -5.90 -49.39
N VAL A 30 -3.34 -7.00 -49.72
CA VAL A 30 -2.98 -8.04 -48.76
C VAL A 30 -2.03 -7.48 -47.69
N THR A 31 -1.04 -6.68 -48.09
CA THR A 31 -0.09 -6.05 -47.16
C THR A 31 -0.80 -5.09 -46.20
N GLY A 32 -1.75 -4.28 -46.70
CA GLY A 32 -2.56 -3.39 -45.87
C GLY A 32 -3.40 -4.15 -44.83
N VAL A 33 -4.08 -5.22 -45.25
CA VAL A 33 -4.89 -6.06 -44.35
C VAL A 33 -4.01 -6.72 -43.28
N LEU A 34 -2.85 -7.27 -43.66
CA LEU A 34 -1.90 -7.86 -42.72
C LEU A 34 -1.40 -6.84 -41.70
N LEU A 35 -1.11 -5.61 -42.12
CA LEU A 35 -0.64 -4.56 -41.24
C LEU A 35 -1.71 -4.11 -40.24
N ILE A 36 -2.97 -3.98 -40.70
CA ILE A 36 -4.11 -3.68 -39.82
C ILE A 36 -4.30 -4.80 -38.79
N GLY A 37 -4.25 -6.05 -39.24
CA GLY A 37 -4.34 -7.21 -38.35
C GLY A 37 -3.22 -7.21 -37.30
N TYR A 38 -1.99 -6.88 -37.71
CA TYR A 38 -0.85 -6.79 -36.81
C TYR A 38 -0.99 -5.65 -35.78
N ILE A 39 -1.45 -4.46 -36.20
CA ILE A 39 -1.70 -3.34 -35.28
C ILE A 39 -2.81 -3.69 -34.28
N ALA A 40 -3.92 -4.26 -34.74
CA ALA A 40 -5.00 -4.70 -33.86
C ALA A 40 -4.51 -5.73 -32.84
N PHE A 41 -3.69 -6.69 -33.29
CA PHE A 41 -3.05 -7.67 -32.41
C PHE A 41 -2.15 -7.00 -31.37
N LEU A 42 -1.29 -6.05 -31.75
CA LEU A 42 -0.43 -5.33 -30.81
C LEU A 42 -1.23 -4.54 -29.76
N VAL A 43 -2.32 -3.88 -30.17
CA VAL A 43 -3.19 -3.13 -29.25
C VAL A 43 -3.85 -4.07 -28.25
N VAL A 44 -4.40 -5.20 -28.70
CA VAL A 44 -5.00 -6.21 -27.83
C VAL A 44 -3.96 -6.79 -26.88
N MET A 45 -2.77 -7.14 -27.37
CA MET A 45 -1.71 -7.69 -26.53
C MET A 45 -1.21 -6.69 -25.49
N ASN A 46 -1.10 -5.41 -25.84
CA ASN A 46 -0.74 -4.35 -24.91
C ASN A 46 -1.84 -4.18 -23.84
N TYR A 47 -3.10 -4.12 -24.25
CA TYR A 47 -4.23 -4.01 -23.33
C TYR A 47 -4.29 -5.20 -22.34
N LEU A 48 -4.13 -6.43 -22.84
CA LEU A 48 -4.05 -7.62 -21.98
C LEU A 48 -2.84 -7.58 -21.05
N SER A 49 -1.70 -7.05 -21.50
CA SER A 49 -0.52 -6.86 -20.67
C SER A 49 -0.77 -5.87 -19.54
N GLN A 50 -1.48 -4.77 -19.81
CA GLN A 50 -1.82 -3.77 -18.79
C GLN A 50 -2.75 -4.35 -17.71
N ILE A 51 -3.77 -5.11 -18.11
CA ILE A 51 -4.66 -5.79 -17.15
C ILE A 51 -3.87 -6.74 -16.25
N ARG A 52 -2.97 -7.56 -16.82
CA ARG A 52 -2.15 -8.50 -16.03
C ARG A 52 -1.21 -7.79 -15.07
N LEU A 53 -0.62 -6.65 -15.46
CA LEU A 53 0.23 -5.85 -14.60
C LEU A 53 -0.56 -5.26 -13.43
N GLN A 54 -1.76 -4.73 -13.69
CA GLN A 54 -2.65 -4.22 -12.66
C GLN A 54 -3.07 -5.30 -11.67
N GLU A 55 -3.49 -6.47 -12.17
CA GLU A 55 -3.87 -7.61 -11.33
C GLU A 55 -2.68 -8.07 -10.46
N SER A 56 -1.50 -8.21 -11.06
CA SER A 56 -0.28 -8.59 -10.34
C SER A 56 0.10 -7.56 -9.26
N ALA A 57 -0.03 -6.27 -9.55
CA ALA A 57 0.25 -5.20 -8.60
C ALA A 57 -0.72 -5.23 -7.40
N LEU A 58 -2.00 -5.51 -7.62
CA LEU A 58 -2.99 -5.66 -6.55
C LEU A 58 -2.73 -6.91 -5.69
N VAL A 59 -2.40 -8.03 -6.31
CA VAL A 59 -2.01 -9.25 -5.58
C VAL A 59 -0.76 -9.00 -4.74
N GLN A 60 0.26 -8.35 -5.31
CA GLN A 60 1.48 -8.00 -4.59
C GLN A 60 1.22 -7.03 -3.43
N LEU A 61 0.35 -6.03 -3.64
CA LEU A 61 -0.09 -5.11 -2.58
C LEU A 61 -0.76 -5.85 -1.43
N SER A 62 -1.60 -6.83 -1.75
CA SER A 62 -2.27 -7.67 -0.75
C SER A 62 -1.28 -8.49 0.05
N GLN A 63 -0.44 -9.26 -0.63
CA GLN A 63 0.57 -10.10 0.01
C GLN A 63 1.52 -9.29 0.89
N ASP A 64 1.96 -8.12 0.42
CA ASP A 64 2.86 -7.28 1.19
C ASP A 64 2.15 -6.64 2.40
N THR A 65 0.89 -6.23 2.26
CA THR A 65 0.10 -5.73 3.40
C THR A 65 -0.17 -6.83 4.42
N GLU A 66 -0.43 -8.06 3.98
CA GLU A 66 -0.60 -9.22 4.85
C GLU A 66 0.68 -9.55 5.61
N LYS A 67 1.82 -9.62 4.93
CA LYS A 67 3.13 -9.84 5.58
C LYS A 67 3.44 -8.78 6.63
N ARG A 68 3.14 -7.51 6.35
CA ARG A 68 3.32 -6.41 7.32
C ARG A 68 2.37 -6.54 8.51
N ALA A 69 1.11 -6.92 8.28
CA ALA A 69 0.16 -7.15 9.36
C ALA A 69 0.57 -8.34 10.23
N GLU A 70 1.14 -9.39 9.65
CA GLU A 70 1.71 -10.53 10.36
C GLU A 70 2.92 -10.12 11.20
N ALA A 71 3.87 -9.37 10.62
CA ALA A 71 5.02 -8.84 11.36
C ALA A 71 4.58 -7.95 12.54
N LEU A 72 3.56 -7.12 12.33
CA LEU A 72 2.96 -6.31 13.40
C LEU A 72 2.26 -7.18 14.46
N SER A 73 1.59 -8.25 14.05
CA SER A 73 0.95 -9.21 14.96
C SER A 73 1.99 -9.89 15.85
N TYR A 74 3.08 -10.39 15.25
CA TYR A 74 4.20 -10.97 15.97
C TYR A 74 4.85 -9.95 16.91
N PHE A 75 5.11 -8.73 16.44
CA PHE A 75 5.63 -7.65 17.27
C PHE A 75 4.73 -7.41 18.50
N CYS A 76 3.42 -7.30 18.32
CA CYS A 76 2.48 -7.09 19.42
C CYS A 76 2.47 -8.27 20.41
N SER A 77 2.51 -9.50 19.92
CA SER A 77 2.59 -10.71 20.76
C SER A 77 3.85 -10.70 21.63
N GLU A 78 5.00 -10.37 21.06
CA GLU A 78 6.25 -10.29 21.80
C GLU A 78 6.21 -9.20 22.88
N ARG A 79 5.54 -8.06 22.65
CA ARG A 79 5.39 -7.03 23.69
C ARG A 79 4.50 -7.48 24.84
N LYS A 80 3.52 -8.34 24.59
CA LYS A 80 2.70 -8.96 25.64
C LYS A 80 3.55 -9.93 26.47
N ASN A 81 4.34 -10.77 25.81
CA ASN A 81 5.27 -11.70 26.45
C ASN A 81 6.29 -10.96 27.32
N ASP A 82 6.89 -9.88 26.82
CA ASP A 82 7.83 -9.04 27.57
C ASP A 82 7.23 -8.54 28.90
N LEU A 83 5.97 -8.11 28.89
CA LEU A 83 5.29 -7.62 30.09
C LEU A 83 4.85 -8.75 31.01
N LYS A 84 4.47 -9.90 30.46
CA LYS A 84 4.16 -11.11 31.24
C LYS A 84 5.39 -11.60 32.00
N ASP A 85 6.55 -11.63 31.35
CA ASP A 85 7.82 -11.98 31.98
C ASP A 85 8.22 -10.96 33.05
N LEU A 86 7.91 -9.68 32.81
CA LEU A 86 8.13 -8.62 33.79
C LEU A 86 7.24 -8.78 35.02
N ALA A 87 5.95 -9.07 34.81
CA ALA A 87 4.97 -9.36 35.86
C ALA A 87 5.35 -10.60 36.67
N GLY A 88 5.88 -11.63 36.02
CA GLY A 88 6.37 -12.86 36.68
C GLY A 88 7.71 -12.71 37.41
N SER A 89 8.33 -11.52 37.41
CA SER A 89 9.67 -11.35 37.98
C SER A 89 9.69 -11.39 39.51
N ARG A 90 10.76 -11.98 40.06
CA ARG A 90 11.02 -12.05 41.51
C ARG A 90 11.05 -10.66 42.17
N ALA A 91 11.48 -9.63 41.44
CA ALA A 91 11.52 -8.26 41.95
C ALA A 91 10.14 -7.76 42.37
N ILE A 92 9.10 -8.03 41.57
CA ILE A 92 7.74 -7.61 41.88
C ILE A 92 7.16 -8.48 43.01
N SER A 93 7.34 -9.81 42.95
CA SER A 93 6.82 -10.69 44.01
C SER A 93 7.43 -10.39 45.38
N ALA A 94 8.74 -10.10 45.43
CA ALA A 94 9.45 -9.75 46.67
C ALA A 94 8.89 -8.48 47.31
N PHE A 95 8.51 -7.46 46.52
CA PHE A 95 7.86 -6.25 47.06
C PHE A 95 6.56 -6.59 47.80
N PHE A 96 5.69 -7.43 47.23
CA PHE A 96 4.43 -7.79 47.87
C PHE A 96 4.60 -8.77 49.04
N GLU A 97 5.59 -9.66 48.99
CA GLU A 97 5.98 -10.48 50.15
C GLU A 97 6.44 -9.60 51.31
N ASN A 98 7.34 -8.65 51.02
CA ASN A 98 7.86 -7.72 52.03
C ASN A 98 6.75 -6.82 52.60
N LYS A 99 5.81 -6.39 51.75
CA LYS A 99 4.64 -5.61 52.17
C LYS A 99 3.72 -6.43 53.06
N ALA A 100 3.51 -7.71 52.75
CA ALA A 100 2.69 -8.62 53.56
C ALA A 100 3.34 -8.94 54.91
N LEU A 101 4.67 -8.89 55.01
CA LEU A 101 5.41 -9.02 56.27
C LEU A 101 5.36 -7.75 57.15
N GLY A 102 4.70 -6.68 56.69
CA GLY A 102 4.55 -5.44 57.46
C GLY A 102 5.76 -4.51 57.41
N MET A 103 6.67 -4.66 56.43
CA MET A 103 7.76 -3.70 56.23
C MET A 103 7.23 -2.30 55.90
N SER A 104 7.95 -1.27 56.33
CA SER A 104 7.59 0.12 56.06
C SER A 104 8.16 0.60 54.72
N MET A 105 7.65 1.72 54.22
CA MET A 105 8.21 2.38 53.03
C MET A 105 9.66 2.79 53.24
N GLU A 106 9.93 3.39 54.40
CA GLU A 106 11.25 3.89 54.80
C GLU A 106 12.25 2.75 55.05
N TYR A 107 11.78 1.60 55.55
CA TYR A 107 12.60 0.42 55.82
C TYR A 107 12.13 -0.79 55.01
N GLY A 108 12.75 -1.01 53.85
CA GLY A 108 12.67 -2.27 53.09
C GLY A 108 11.83 -2.24 51.81
N LEU A 109 10.67 -1.57 51.81
CA LEU A 109 9.84 -1.49 50.60
C LEU A 109 10.45 -0.59 49.52
N GLN A 110 11.12 0.50 49.88
CA GLN A 110 11.81 1.36 48.91
C GLN A 110 12.94 0.62 48.18
N ALA A 111 13.70 -0.23 48.87
CA ALA A 111 14.71 -1.08 48.25
C ALA A 111 14.09 -2.08 47.25
N SER A 112 12.91 -2.62 47.58
CA SER A 112 12.16 -3.51 46.68
C SER A 112 11.68 -2.76 45.43
N LEU A 113 11.14 -1.54 45.58
CA LEU A 113 10.76 -0.67 44.44
C LEU A 113 11.95 -0.29 43.56
N PHE A 114 13.11 -0.04 44.16
CA PHE A 114 14.36 0.19 43.41
C PHE A 114 14.75 -1.03 42.57
N GLY A 115 14.60 -2.24 43.12
CA GLY A 115 14.81 -3.49 42.38
C GLY A 115 13.86 -3.64 41.17
N ILE A 116 12.58 -3.28 41.35
CA ILE A 116 11.61 -3.26 40.24
C ILE A 116 12.01 -2.22 39.18
N SER A 117 12.36 -1.00 39.61
CA SER A 117 12.81 0.07 38.71
C SER A 117 14.02 -0.36 37.86
N LYS A 118 15.03 -0.97 38.48
CA LYS A 118 16.19 -1.52 37.77
C LYS A 118 15.83 -2.56 36.73
N ARG A 119 14.88 -3.45 37.05
CA ARG A 119 14.39 -4.45 36.09
C ARG A 119 13.68 -3.78 34.89
N PHE A 120 12.94 -2.71 35.13
CA PHE A 120 12.24 -1.97 34.08
C PHE A 120 13.23 -1.22 33.19
N ASP A 121 14.24 -0.57 33.79
CA ASP A 121 15.33 0.09 33.08
C ASP A 121 16.11 -0.89 32.18
N SER A 122 16.39 -2.11 32.67
CA SER A 122 17.01 -3.16 31.86
C SER A 122 16.15 -3.50 30.65
N LEU A 123 14.83 -3.68 30.82
CA LEU A 123 13.95 -3.98 29.69
C LEU A 123 13.94 -2.84 28.64
N LEU A 124 13.91 -1.58 29.10
CA LEU A 124 14.02 -0.39 28.24
C LEU A 124 15.34 -0.33 27.47
N ALA A 125 16.43 -0.74 28.09
CA ALA A 125 17.76 -0.71 27.49
C ALA A 125 17.98 -1.87 26.51
N ASP A 126 17.51 -3.07 26.85
CA ASP A 126 17.78 -4.31 26.13
C ASP A 126 16.87 -4.47 24.90
N ARG A 127 15.62 -3.99 24.98
CA ARG A 127 14.63 -4.15 23.90
C ARG A 127 14.78 -3.05 22.86
N LYS A 128 15.46 -3.37 21.77
CA LYS A 128 15.67 -2.50 20.61
C LYS A 128 15.22 -3.16 19.30
N LEU A 129 14.79 -2.34 18.35
CA LEU A 129 14.51 -2.74 16.97
C LEU A 129 15.19 -1.73 16.04
N GLY A 130 16.04 -2.19 15.12
CA GLY A 130 16.79 -1.30 14.23
C GLY A 130 17.67 -0.28 14.97
N GLY A 131 18.16 -0.62 16.17
CA GLY A 131 18.95 0.29 17.02
C GLY A 131 18.13 1.28 17.88
N ALA A 132 16.83 1.46 17.59
CA ALA A 132 15.93 2.29 18.38
C ALA A 132 15.30 1.51 19.54
N ARG A 133 15.04 2.17 20.68
CA ARG A 133 14.37 1.55 21.83
C ARG A 133 12.91 1.25 21.49
N ILE A 134 12.44 0.06 21.86
CA ILE A 134 11.05 -0.35 21.66
C ILE A 134 10.14 0.40 22.64
N TYR A 135 10.56 0.49 23.91
CA TYR A 135 9.81 1.14 24.96
C TYR A 135 10.35 2.55 25.26
N THR A 136 9.47 3.48 25.59
CA THR A 136 9.83 4.85 26.00
C THR A 136 9.64 5.08 27.49
N ARG A 137 8.68 4.38 28.09
CA ARG A 137 8.34 4.45 29.51
C ARG A 137 7.66 3.16 29.94
N ILE A 138 7.93 2.72 31.15
CA ILE A 138 7.28 1.62 31.85
C ILE A 138 6.91 2.11 33.24
N VAL A 139 5.67 1.86 33.66
CA VAL A 139 5.15 2.21 34.98
C VAL A 139 4.53 1.00 35.66
N PHE A 140 4.57 1.00 36.99
CA PHE A 140 3.85 0.06 37.83
C PHE A 140 2.91 0.82 38.75
N ILE A 141 1.63 0.46 38.72
CA ILE A 141 0.55 1.10 39.48
C ILE A 141 -0.03 0.06 40.42
N ASP A 142 -0.31 0.42 41.67
CA ASP A 142 -0.97 -0.47 42.60
C ASP A 142 -2.49 -0.60 42.35
N ARG A 143 -3.13 -1.53 43.04
CA ARG A 143 -4.59 -1.73 42.96
C ARG A 143 -5.44 -0.48 43.27
N GLY A 144 -4.90 0.50 44.00
CA GLY A 144 -5.57 1.74 44.38
C GLY A 144 -5.39 2.86 43.36
N GLY A 145 -4.58 2.66 42.32
CA GLY A 145 -4.22 3.70 41.35
C GLY A 145 -3.02 4.54 41.80
N LYS A 146 -2.26 4.12 42.81
CA LYS A 146 -1.02 4.79 43.21
C LYS A 146 0.13 4.33 42.33
N LEU A 147 0.84 5.27 41.73
CA LEU A 147 2.08 5.02 41.01
C LEU A 147 3.16 4.52 41.99
N LEU A 148 3.69 3.33 41.74
CA LEU A 148 4.74 2.68 42.55
C LEU A 148 6.12 2.84 41.92
N VAL A 149 6.21 2.68 40.60
CA VAL A 149 7.46 2.80 39.83
C VAL A 149 7.19 3.52 38.52
N ASP A 150 8.13 4.39 38.15
CA ASP A 150 8.15 5.07 36.87
C ASP A 150 9.58 5.21 36.38
N THR A 151 9.82 4.78 35.14
CA THR A 151 11.12 4.86 34.46
C THR A 151 11.35 6.21 33.79
N GLN A 152 10.31 7.03 33.67
CA GLN A 152 10.41 8.41 33.21
C GLN A 152 9.58 9.32 34.13
N PRO A 153 10.12 9.67 35.31
CA PRO A 153 9.49 10.66 36.17
C PRO A 153 9.38 11.98 35.39
N GLY A 154 8.15 12.39 35.11
CA GLY A 154 7.88 13.69 34.50
C GLY A 154 8.16 14.80 35.52
N SER A 155 8.34 16.04 35.07
CA SER A 155 8.26 17.18 35.99
C SER A 155 6.95 17.08 36.77
N GLU A 156 6.97 17.22 38.11
CA GLU A 156 5.85 17.02 39.06
C GLU A 156 4.48 17.54 38.59
N LYS A 157 4.45 18.57 37.72
CA LYS A 157 3.25 19.11 37.08
C LYS A 157 2.50 18.15 36.13
N GLN A 158 3.15 17.18 35.50
CA GLN A 158 2.49 16.19 34.62
C GLN A 158 1.98 14.95 35.39
N GLU A 159 2.48 14.71 36.61
CA GLU A 159 2.09 13.57 37.44
C GLU A 159 0.73 13.78 38.13
N HIS A 160 0.38 15.03 38.45
CA HIS A 160 -0.88 15.37 39.12
C HIS A 160 -2.10 15.40 38.20
N GLU A 161 -1.90 15.42 36.88
CA GLU A 161 -3.00 15.51 35.89
C GLU A 161 -3.43 14.15 35.31
N ARG A 162 -2.63 13.09 35.52
CA ARG A 162 -2.96 11.75 35.02
C ARG A 162 -3.68 10.92 36.08
N ASP A 163 -4.96 10.66 35.82
CA ASP A 163 -5.71 9.69 36.61
C ASP A 163 -5.27 8.25 36.25
N TRP A 164 -4.31 7.75 37.02
CA TRP A 164 -3.76 6.41 36.89
C TRP A 164 -4.81 5.30 37.05
N LYS A 165 -5.96 5.59 37.67
CA LYS A 165 -7.05 4.62 37.83
C LYS A 165 -7.66 4.21 36.50
N ASN A 166 -7.64 5.09 35.50
CA ASN A 166 -8.18 4.81 34.17
C ASN A 166 -7.41 3.73 33.40
N PHE A 167 -6.19 3.39 33.84
CA PHE A 167 -5.39 2.35 33.23
C PHE A 167 -5.49 0.99 33.94
N LEU A 168 -6.18 0.91 35.08
CA LEU A 168 -6.35 -0.33 35.81
C LEU A 168 -7.35 -1.22 35.08
N THR A 169 -6.96 -2.45 34.77
CA THR A 169 -7.82 -3.42 34.05
C THR A 169 -7.87 -4.76 34.79
N PRO A 170 -8.44 -4.79 36.02
CA PRO A 170 -8.40 -5.97 36.89
C PRO A 170 -9.17 -7.19 36.35
N LYS A 171 -10.07 -6.98 35.39
CA LYS A 171 -10.87 -8.03 34.72
C LYS A 171 -10.66 -8.04 33.20
N GLY A 172 -9.66 -7.32 32.71
CA GLY A 172 -9.33 -7.32 31.28
C GLY A 172 -8.85 -8.69 30.83
N PRO A 173 -8.92 -9.02 29.53
CA PRO A 173 -8.21 -10.17 29.00
C PRO A 173 -6.74 -10.06 29.42
N ASP A 174 -6.14 -11.17 29.84
CA ASP A 174 -4.71 -11.25 30.11
C ASP A 174 -3.98 -10.61 28.92
N GLU A 175 -3.17 -9.58 29.21
CA GLU A 175 -2.39 -8.84 28.22
C GLU A 175 -3.20 -8.00 27.18
N ALA A 176 -3.77 -6.88 27.63
CA ALA A 176 -4.46 -5.92 26.78
C ALA A 176 -3.48 -4.92 26.13
N MET A 177 -3.57 -4.76 24.81
CA MET A 177 -3.09 -3.53 24.16
C MET A 177 -4.06 -2.41 24.50
N ILE A 178 -3.57 -1.36 25.15
CA ILE A 178 -4.36 -0.20 25.55
C ILE A 178 -3.87 1.02 24.77
N PHE A 179 -4.80 1.87 24.39
CA PHE A 179 -4.49 3.16 23.76
C PHE A 179 -4.73 4.25 24.79
N GLY A 180 -3.69 5.02 25.08
CA GLY A 180 -3.83 6.24 25.87
C GLY A 180 -3.77 7.46 24.95
N HIS A 181 -4.75 8.34 25.15
CA HIS A 181 -4.80 9.64 24.50
C HIS A 181 -3.98 10.63 25.35
N ASN A 182 -2.76 10.97 24.92
CA ASN A 182 -1.99 12.03 25.58
C ASN A 182 -2.31 13.37 24.91
N GLY A 183 -3.54 13.87 25.14
CA GLY A 183 -4.06 15.18 24.70
C GLY A 183 -4.26 15.40 23.19
N ARG A 184 -3.37 14.90 22.32
CA ARG A 184 -3.42 15.07 20.84
C ARG A 184 -2.82 13.94 20.01
N MET A 185 -2.07 12.99 20.59
CA MET A 185 -1.49 11.85 19.85
C MET A 185 -1.91 10.53 20.51
N LEU A 186 -2.42 9.61 19.69
CA LEU A 186 -2.67 8.23 20.11
C LEU A 186 -1.31 7.56 20.35
N SER A 187 -1.09 7.07 21.57
CA SER A 187 0.13 6.33 21.91
C SER A 187 -0.20 4.87 22.12
N LEU A 188 0.59 4.00 21.48
CA LEU A 188 0.43 2.55 21.59
C LEU A 188 1.02 2.10 22.93
N MET A 189 0.21 1.46 23.76
CA MET A 189 0.64 0.91 25.05
C MET A 189 0.31 -0.57 25.14
N VAL A 190 1.10 -1.28 25.94
CA VAL A 190 0.79 -2.65 26.37
C VAL A 190 0.62 -2.63 27.87
N SER A 191 -0.39 -3.33 28.35
CA SER A 191 -0.76 -3.38 29.74
C SER A 191 -0.95 -4.81 30.18
N THR A 192 -0.46 -5.14 31.38
CA THR A 192 -0.68 -6.46 31.98
C THR A 192 -1.08 -6.31 33.45
N PRO A 193 -2.13 -7.01 33.90
CA PRO A 193 -2.48 -7.06 35.32
C PRO A 193 -1.44 -7.88 36.09
N TYR A 194 -1.12 -7.45 37.29
CA TYR A 194 -0.28 -8.20 38.21
C TYR A 194 -1.12 -8.78 39.34
N PHE A 195 -1.00 -10.08 39.54
CA PHE A 195 -1.68 -10.82 40.60
C PHE A 195 -0.67 -11.30 41.64
N PHE A 196 -0.95 -11.03 42.91
CA PHE A 196 -0.21 -11.59 44.03
C PHE A 196 -1.12 -12.56 44.79
N LYS A 197 -0.73 -13.83 44.90
CA LYS A 197 -1.54 -14.89 45.53
C LYS A 197 -2.97 -14.94 44.96
N ASN A 198 -3.10 -14.87 43.63
CA ASN A 198 -4.37 -14.84 42.88
C ASN A 198 -5.27 -13.61 43.14
N GLU A 199 -4.78 -12.60 43.88
CA GLU A 199 -5.49 -11.34 44.06
C GLU A 199 -4.88 -10.25 43.18
N TYR A 200 -5.73 -9.44 42.55
CA TYR A 200 -5.28 -8.30 41.77
C TYR A 200 -4.53 -7.30 42.66
N ALA A 201 -3.26 -7.09 42.35
CA ALA A 201 -2.34 -6.31 43.18
C ALA A 201 -1.89 -5.01 42.49
N GLY A 202 -1.94 -4.95 41.17
CA GLY A 202 -1.60 -3.76 40.40
C GLY A 202 -1.60 -3.99 38.90
N GLN A 203 -1.12 -3.00 38.15
CA GLN A 203 -1.04 -3.00 36.70
C GLN A 203 0.33 -2.50 36.25
N ILE A 204 0.93 -3.19 35.27
CA ILE A 204 2.15 -2.73 34.59
C ILE A 204 1.76 -2.22 33.20
N ILE A 205 2.24 -1.03 32.83
CA ILE A 205 1.97 -0.42 31.53
C ILE A 205 3.28 0.02 30.90
N ALA A 206 3.45 -0.28 29.61
CA ALA A 206 4.59 0.15 28.84
C ALA A 206 4.17 0.91 27.57
N TRP A 207 4.79 2.06 27.35
CA TRP A 207 4.61 2.89 26.16
C TRP A 207 5.57 2.42 25.07
N ILE A 208 5.04 2.19 23.87
CA ILE A 208 5.81 1.80 22.71
C ILE A 208 6.21 3.07 21.93
N SER A 209 7.46 3.10 21.47
CA SER A 209 7.98 4.16 20.61
C SER A 209 7.25 4.17 19.26
N SER A 210 6.68 5.32 18.88
CA SER A 210 6.04 5.52 17.57
C SER A 210 7.04 5.36 16.42
N GLN A 211 8.30 5.72 16.64
CA GLN A 211 9.38 5.54 15.67
C GLN A 211 9.62 4.06 15.35
N THR A 212 9.62 3.21 16.38
CA THR A 212 9.80 1.76 16.22
C THR A 212 8.65 1.13 15.44
N VAL A 213 7.41 1.52 15.73
CA VAL A 213 6.23 1.03 15.01
C VAL A 213 6.25 1.51 13.55
N TYR A 214 6.70 2.75 13.31
CA TYR A 214 6.85 3.31 11.97
C TYR A 214 7.88 2.53 11.15
N HIS A 215 9.08 2.27 11.68
CA HIS A 215 10.10 1.48 10.99
C HIS A 215 9.68 0.04 10.70
N LEU A 216 8.75 -0.53 11.47
CA LEU A 216 8.23 -1.87 11.21
C LEU A 216 7.23 -1.90 10.03
N VAL A 217 6.52 -0.79 9.81
CA VAL A 217 5.42 -0.71 8.86
C VAL A 217 5.82 -0.01 7.55
N GLU A 218 6.74 0.94 7.63
CA GLU A 218 7.22 1.71 6.48
C GLU A 218 8.51 1.10 5.92
N GLU A 219 8.53 0.91 4.60
CA GLU A 219 9.73 0.50 3.88
C GLU A 219 10.32 1.76 3.24
N THR A 220 11.63 1.93 3.34
CA THR A 220 12.44 3.05 2.82
C THR A 220 12.42 3.13 1.28
N ARG A 221 11.26 3.28 0.66
CA ARG A 221 11.13 3.54 -0.78
C ARG A 221 10.68 4.97 -0.97
N GLU A 222 11.65 5.87 -1.04
CA GLU A 222 11.49 7.32 -1.25
C GLU A 222 10.64 7.68 -2.50
N SER A 223 10.36 6.72 -3.39
CA SER A 223 9.62 6.92 -4.63
C SER A 223 8.19 6.36 -4.65
N SER A 224 7.71 5.67 -3.61
CA SER A 224 6.33 5.13 -3.61
C SER A 224 5.37 6.11 -2.95
N LYS A 225 4.29 6.50 -3.65
CA LYS A 225 3.14 7.25 -3.10
C LYS A 225 2.18 6.33 -2.36
N ARG A 226 2.70 5.21 -1.82
CA ARG A 226 1.95 4.26 -1.01
C ARG A 226 1.94 4.75 0.42
N PHE A 227 0.75 4.83 1.01
CA PHE A 227 0.59 5.23 2.40
C PHE A 227 0.14 4.03 3.23
N VAL A 228 0.73 3.86 4.42
CA VAL A 228 0.35 2.79 5.35
C VAL A 228 -0.05 3.40 6.68
N TYR A 229 -1.21 2.97 7.19
CA TYR A 229 -1.80 3.46 8.43
C TYR A 229 -2.13 2.29 9.35
N ILE A 230 -1.99 2.52 10.65
CA ILE A 230 -2.52 1.62 11.67
C ILE A 230 -3.82 2.23 12.19
N VAL A 231 -4.90 1.45 12.18
CA VAL A 231 -6.22 1.87 12.63
C VAL A 231 -6.67 1.00 13.80
N CYS A 232 -7.23 1.60 14.83
CA CYS A 232 -7.90 0.93 15.94
C CYS A 232 -9.38 1.30 15.93
N GLY A 233 -10.25 0.38 15.49
CA GLY A 233 -11.67 0.69 15.30
C GLY A 233 -11.88 1.79 14.25
N LYS A 234 -12.23 3.01 14.69
CA LYS A 234 -12.40 4.22 13.86
C LYS A 234 -11.24 5.20 13.99
N ASP A 235 -10.38 5.02 14.98
CA ASP A 235 -9.29 5.95 15.28
C ASP A 235 -8.02 5.54 14.54
N ILE A 236 -7.32 6.52 13.99
CA ILE A 236 -6.04 6.32 13.31
C ILE A 236 -4.93 6.55 14.32
N VAL A 237 -4.01 5.58 14.42
CA VAL A 237 -2.79 5.72 15.23
C VAL A 237 -1.82 6.60 14.41
N PRO A 238 -1.47 7.81 14.86
CA PRO A 238 -0.57 8.68 14.10
C PRO A 238 0.86 8.12 14.17
N LEU A 239 1.32 7.54 13.06
CA LEU A 239 2.74 7.21 12.87
C LEU A 239 3.45 8.45 12.34
N LEU A 240 4.17 9.15 13.23
CA LEU A 240 4.91 10.39 12.99
C LEU A 240 4.06 11.62 12.59
N ALA A 241 4.43 12.75 13.18
CA ALA A 241 3.76 14.03 13.06
C ALA A 241 4.12 14.76 11.75
N ASP A 242 4.09 14.07 10.61
CA ASP A 242 4.29 14.77 9.35
C ASP A 242 3.01 15.56 9.01
N ARG A 243 3.17 16.88 8.81
CA ARG A 243 2.08 17.81 8.50
C ARG A 243 1.38 17.44 7.18
N GLN A 244 2.04 16.70 6.30
CA GLN A 244 1.43 16.18 5.08
C GLN A 244 0.34 15.13 5.36
N TYR A 245 0.51 14.30 6.41
CA TYR A 245 -0.43 13.23 6.77
C TYR A 245 -1.78 13.78 7.25
N LYS A 246 -1.76 14.80 8.10
CA LYS A 246 -2.99 15.39 8.68
C LYS A 246 -3.92 15.97 7.61
N THR A 247 -3.34 16.39 6.51
CA THR A 247 -4.06 17.01 5.40
C THR A 247 -4.78 15.97 4.54
N PHE A 248 -4.11 14.86 4.22
CA PHE A 248 -4.69 13.77 3.43
C PHE A 248 -5.76 12.97 4.20
N LEU A 249 -5.56 12.81 5.51
CA LEU A 249 -6.51 12.16 6.42
C LEU A 249 -7.87 12.86 6.54
N SER A 250 -7.93 14.18 6.27
CA SER A 250 -9.19 14.94 6.34
C SER A 250 -10.10 14.70 5.12
N GLU A 251 -9.55 14.13 4.05
CA GLU A 251 -10.22 13.89 2.76
C GLU A 251 -10.42 12.38 2.47
N LEU A 252 -10.03 11.51 3.41
CA LEU A 252 -10.20 10.06 3.29
C LEU A 252 -11.59 9.63 3.80
N PRO A 253 -12.29 8.72 3.11
CA PRO A 253 -13.52 8.13 3.61
C PRO A 253 -13.27 7.36 4.91
N ASP A 254 -14.32 7.12 5.70
CA ASP A 254 -14.24 6.40 6.99
C ASP A 254 -13.53 5.04 6.81
N LEU A 255 -12.22 5.01 7.11
CA LEU A 255 -11.36 3.83 6.97
C LEU A 255 -11.85 2.67 7.86
N GLY A 256 -12.68 2.99 8.88
CA GLY A 256 -13.35 2.02 9.73
C GLY A 256 -14.44 1.23 9.01
N SER A 257 -14.99 1.73 7.89
CA SER A 257 -16.06 1.10 7.10
C SER A 257 -15.55 0.11 6.03
N ILE A 258 -14.23 0.07 5.79
CA ILE A 258 -13.60 -0.84 4.83
C ILE A 258 -13.71 -2.28 5.36
N LYS A 259 -14.29 -3.17 4.57
CA LYS A 259 -14.44 -4.58 4.93
C LYS A 259 -13.06 -5.27 4.92
N ASN A 260 -12.80 -6.07 5.95
CA ASN A 260 -11.51 -6.73 6.10
C ASN A 260 -11.18 -7.60 4.89
N ARG A 261 -9.93 -7.50 4.43
CA ARG A 261 -9.36 -8.26 3.30
C ARG A 261 -10.00 -8.00 1.93
N GLU A 262 -10.89 -7.02 1.82
CA GLU A 262 -11.41 -6.59 0.52
C GLU A 262 -10.68 -5.33 0.07
N THR A 263 -10.28 -5.31 -1.21
CA THR A 263 -9.70 -4.12 -1.82
C THR A 263 -10.84 -3.22 -2.27
N HIS A 264 -10.93 -2.03 -1.68
CA HIS A 264 -11.95 -1.04 -2.04
C HIS A 264 -11.33 0.07 -2.87
N LEU A 265 -11.95 0.36 -4.02
CA LEU A 265 -11.61 1.52 -4.83
C LEU A 265 -12.40 2.72 -4.31
N PHE A 266 -11.69 3.73 -3.82
CA PHE A 266 -12.27 5.00 -3.42
C PHE A 266 -11.92 6.07 -4.43
N LYS A 267 -12.88 6.92 -4.76
CA LYS A 267 -12.62 8.14 -5.50
C LYS A 267 -12.27 9.22 -4.48
N THR A 268 -11.03 9.68 -4.46
CA THR A 268 -10.64 10.85 -3.67
C THR A 268 -10.55 12.08 -4.57
N VAL A 269 -10.74 13.26 -3.99
CA VAL A 269 -10.47 14.55 -4.64
C VAL A 269 -9.25 15.12 -3.94
N ASN A 270 -8.10 15.16 -4.62
CA ASN A 270 -6.90 15.79 -4.07
C ASN A 270 -7.10 17.33 -4.01
N LYS A 271 -6.35 18.03 -3.14
CA LYS A 271 -6.33 19.50 -2.95
C LYS A 271 -6.17 20.37 -4.21
N GLY A 272 -5.86 19.78 -5.36
CA GLY A 272 -5.86 20.45 -6.67
C GLY A 272 -7.15 20.28 -7.48
N GLY A 273 -8.21 19.69 -6.92
CA GLY A 273 -9.46 19.38 -7.63
C GLY A 273 -9.38 18.14 -8.54
N VAL A 274 -8.26 17.42 -8.54
CA VAL A 274 -8.05 16.23 -9.36
C VAL A 274 -8.65 15.03 -8.64
N ARG A 275 -9.70 14.45 -9.26
CA ARG A 275 -10.27 13.16 -8.86
C ARG A 275 -9.25 12.06 -9.16
N GLY A 276 -8.79 11.36 -8.13
CA GLY A 276 -7.91 10.20 -8.25
C GLY A 276 -8.58 8.99 -7.62
N ASP A 277 -8.56 7.86 -8.31
CA ASP A 277 -8.97 6.59 -7.72
C ASP A 277 -7.83 6.09 -6.80
N ILE A 278 -8.18 5.56 -5.62
CA ILE A 278 -7.25 4.99 -4.63
C ILE A 278 -7.74 3.60 -4.28
N PHE A 279 -6.84 2.62 -4.35
CA PHE A 279 -7.07 1.30 -3.78
C PHE A 279 -6.72 1.33 -2.29
N ALA A 280 -7.66 0.92 -1.46
CA ALA A 280 -7.45 0.74 -0.03
C ALA A 280 -7.62 -0.74 0.33
N LEU A 281 -6.69 -1.25 1.11
CA LEU A 281 -6.75 -2.61 1.64
C LEU A 281 -6.59 -2.57 3.16
N ARG A 282 -7.53 -3.20 3.86
CA ARG A 282 -7.50 -3.35 5.32
C ARG A 282 -7.22 -4.79 5.69
N VAL A 283 -6.14 -5.03 6.44
CA VAL A 283 -5.79 -6.34 6.99
C VAL A 283 -5.79 -6.28 8.52
N PRO A 284 -6.53 -7.15 9.21
CA PRO A 284 -6.52 -7.17 10.68
C PRO A 284 -5.17 -7.67 11.22
N VAL A 285 -4.77 -7.11 12.37
CA VAL A 285 -3.59 -7.54 13.12
C VAL A 285 -4.06 -8.54 14.18
N HIS A 286 -3.65 -9.80 14.03
CA HIS A 286 -4.10 -10.89 14.87
C HIS A 286 -3.73 -10.68 16.34
N GLY A 287 -4.65 -11.03 17.25
CA GLY A 287 -4.44 -10.90 18.70
C GLY A 287 -4.53 -9.46 19.26
N THR A 288 -4.96 -8.50 18.43
CA THR A 288 -5.09 -7.09 18.79
C THR A 288 -6.35 -6.47 18.15
N PRO A 289 -6.85 -5.32 18.64
CA PRO A 289 -7.90 -4.55 17.97
C PRO A 289 -7.39 -3.74 16.75
N LEU A 290 -6.12 -3.92 16.35
CA LEU A 290 -5.49 -3.15 15.29
C LEU A 290 -5.82 -3.71 13.89
N SER A 291 -5.84 -2.83 12.91
CA SER A 291 -5.85 -3.16 11.49
C SER A 291 -4.81 -2.33 10.78
N LEU A 292 -4.10 -2.95 9.85
CA LEU A 292 -3.21 -2.27 8.93
C LEU A 292 -4.01 -1.87 7.69
N VAL A 293 -3.97 -0.59 7.33
CA VAL A 293 -4.61 -0.05 6.14
C VAL A 293 -3.55 0.48 5.20
N THR A 294 -3.49 -0.10 4.01
CA THR A 294 -2.61 0.36 2.94
C THR A 294 -3.43 1.10 1.90
N LEU A 295 -2.98 2.29 1.51
CA LEU A 295 -3.54 3.08 0.42
C LEU A 295 -2.55 3.15 -0.75
N LEU A 296 -3.05 2.88 -1.95
CA LEU A 296 -2.28 2.96 -3.18
C LEU A 296 -3.05 3.78 -4.23
N PRO A 297 -2.51 4.92 -4.69
CA PRO A 297 -3.12 5.66 -5.79
C PRO A 297 -3.21 4.78 -7.05
N ALA A 298 -4.36 4.79 -7.72
CA ALA A 298 -4.55 4.07 -8.98
C ALA A 298 -3.57 4.53 -10.06
N SER A 299 -3.06 5.76 -9.97
CA SER A 299 -1.99 6.26 -10.86
C SER A 299 -0.65 5.54 -10.71
N GLU A 300 -0.39 4.87 -9.58
CA GLU A 300 0.78 4.00 -9.43
C GLU A 300 0.54 2.60 -10.00
N VAL A 301 -0.68 2.07 -9.85
CA VAL A 301 -1.07 0.76 -10.39
C VAL A 301 -1.21 0.79 -11.92
N SER A 302 -1.79 1.87 -12.46
CA SER A 302 -1.94 2.09 -13.90
C SER A 302 -0.67 2.66 -14.54
N GLY A 303 0.39 2.90 -13.76
CA GLY A 303 1.65 3.51 -14.19
C GLY A 303 1.48 4.99 -14.56
N HIS A 304 2.56 5.77 -14.43
CA HIS A 304 2.65 7.16 -14.90
C HIS A 304 2.47 7.31 -16.42
N MET A 305 2.22 6.21 -17.14
CA MET A 305 1.81 6.18 -18.52
C MET A 305 0.78 5.06 -18.75
N ALA A 306 -0.44 5.21 -18.22
CA ALA A 306 -1.64 4.92 -19.01
C ALA A 306 -1.73 5.94 -20.16
N SER A 307 -0.62 6.09 -20.89
CA SER A 307 -0.40 7.02 -21.96
C SER A 307 -1.30 6.60 -23.11
N TRP A 308 -2.59 6.96 -23.11
CA TRP A 308 -3.52 6.58 -24.18
C TRP A 308 -2.95 6.92 -25.57
N HIS A 309 -1.92 7.79 -25.65
CA HIS A 309 -1.10 8.06 -26.83
C HIS A 309 -0.45 6.84 -27.52
N LEU A 310 -0.07 5.75 -26.82
CA LEU A 310 0.52 4.60 -27.50
C LEU A 310 -0.52 3.83 -28.33
N PRO A 311 -1.63 3.35 -27.76
CA PRO A 311 -2.68 2.72 -28.56
C PRO A 311 -3.38 3.72 -29.49
N LEU A 312 -3.54 4.99 -29.10
CA LEU A 312 -4.14 6.03 -29.96
C LEU A 312 -3.20 6.42 -31.11
N GLY A 313 -1.89 6.47 -30.88
CA GLY A 313 -0.88 6.65 -31.92
C GLY A 313 -0.89 5.51 -32.91
N MET A 314 -0.97 4.26 -32.44
CA MET A 314 -1.14 3.09 -33.31
C MET A 314 -2.46 3.12 -34.10
N GLY A 315 -3.56 3.55 -33.48
CA GLY A 315 -4.86 3.72 -34.13
C GLY A 315 -4.86 4.82 -35.20
N VAL A 316 -4.26 5.97 -34.91
CA VAL A 316 -4.08 7.06 -35.88
C VAL A 316 -3.22 6.60 -37.05
N LEU A 317 -2.14 5.86 -36.78
CA LEU A 317 -1.28 5.31 -37.83
C LEU A 317 -2.05 4.33 -38.72
N ALA A 318 -2.91 3.49 -38.14
CA ALA A 318 -3.79 2.60 -38.90
C ALA A 318 -4.79 3.37 -39.78
N ILE A 319 -5.39 4.46 -39.28
CA ILE A 319 -6.30 5.33 -40.06
C ILE A 319 -5.56 6.00 -41.21
N ILE A 320 -4.32 6.48 -41.00
CA ILE A 320 -3.50 7.09 -42.06
C ILE A 320 -3.22 6.08 -43.16
N ILE A 321 -2.89 4.84 -42.81
CA ILE A 321 -2.60 3.77 -43.76
C ILE A 321 -3.87 3.38 -44.55
N LEU A 322 -5.00 3.21 -43.87
CA LEU A 322 -6.30 2.97 -44.49
C LEU A 322 -6.70 4.11 -45.44
N GLY A 323 -6.50 5.35 -45.03
CA GLY A 323 -6.77 6.54 -45.84
C GLY A 323 -5.90 6.58 -47.10
N GLY A 324 -4.59 6.34 -46.96
CA GLY A 324 -3.65 6.27 -48.10
C GLY A 324 -4.03 5.17 -49.10
N MET A 325 -4.51 4.03 -48.59
CA MET A 325 -4.96 2.91 -49.42
C MET A 325 -6.28 3.24 -50.15
N ALA A 326 -7.22 3.92 -49.51
CA ALA A 326 -8.47 4.36 -50.15
C ALA A 326 -8.21 5.42 -51.24
N ILE A 327 -7.27 6.34 -51.01
CA ILE A 327 -6.90 7.38 -52.00
C ILE A 327 -6.24 6.76 -53.22
N THR A 328 -5.31 5.83 -53.03
CA THR A 328 -4.66 5.12 -54.15
C THR A 328 -5.66 4.28 -54.94
N PHE A 329 -6.61 3.61 -54.27
CA PHE A 329 -7.69 2.90 -54.93
C PHE A 329 -8.60 3.83 -55.75
N ARG A 330 -9.04 4.96 -55.17
CA ARG A 330 -9.87 5.95 -55.85
C ARG A 330 -9.14 6.60 -57.05
N SER A 331 -7.86 6.91 -56.90
CA SER A 331 -7.05 7.47 -57.99
C SER A 331 -6.89 6.48 -59.14
N ASN A 332 -6.69 5.18 -58.85
CA ASN A 332 -6.66 4.15 -59.88
C ASN A 332 -8.01 3.97 -60.58
N ALA A 333 -9.13 3.99 -59.83
CA ALA A 333 -10.46 3.92 -60.41
C ALA A 333 -10.77 5.12 -61.33
N GLN A 334 -10.36 6.34 -60.93
CA GLN A 334 -10.52 7.54 -61.76
C GLN A 334 -9.68 7.49 -63.03
N LYS A 335 -8.45 6.95 -62.97
CA LYS A 335 -7.61 6.76 -64.16
C LYS A 335 -8.24 5.78 -65.16
N LEU A 336 -8.90 4.72 -64.69
CA LEU A 336 -9.64 3.78 -65.56
C LEU A 336 -10.81 4.46 -66.27
N ILE A 337 -11.59 5.29 -65.57
CA ILE A 337 -12.71 6.04 -66.15
C ILE A 337 -12.21 7.05 -67.19
N LEU A 338 -11.06 7.68 -66.95
CA LEU A 338 -10.48 8.64 -67.88
C LEU A 338 -9.97 7.96 -69.16
N HIS A 339 -9.33 6.80 -69.05
CA HIS A 339 -8.92 6.00 -70.20
C HIS A 339 -10.11 5.50 -71.03
N ALA A 340 -11.18 5.04 -70.37
CA ALA A 340 -12.41 4.62 -71.05
C ALA A 340 -13.05 5.78 -71.86
N ARG A 341 -13.10 6.99 -71.30
CA ARG A 341 -13.62 8.18 -72.01
C ARG A 341 -12.70 8.65 -73.14
N LEU A 342 -11.39 8.54 -72.98
CA LEU A 342 -10.42 8.88 -74.03
C LEU A 342 -10.53 7.91 -75.22
N GLU A 343 -10.69 6.62 -74.93
CA GLU A 343 -10.88 5.59 -75.96
C GLU A 343 -12.21 5.78 -76.72
N GLU A 344 -13.28 6.14 -76.01
CA GLU A 344 -14.58 6.48 -76.59
C GLU A 344 -14.53 7.78 -77.44
N SER A 345 -13.72 8.77 -77.03
CA SER A 345 -13.48 9.99 -77.82
C SER A 345 -12.59 9.78 -79.05
N SER A 346 -11.75 8.74 -79.04
CA SER A 346 -10.89 8.37 -80.18
C SER A 346 -11.58 7.48 -81.22
N ARG A 347 -12.79 6.98 -80.91
CA ARG A 347 -13.64 6.16 -81.79
C ARG A 347 -14.77 6.95 -82.47
N ARG A 348 -14.89 8.25 -82.20
CA ARG A 348 -15.64 9.20 -83.02
C ARG A 348 -14.66 10.02 -83.86
#